data_AF-A0A366I6N8-F1
#
_entry.id   AF-A0A366I6N8-F1
#
_cell.length_a   1.000
_cell.length_b   1.000
_cell.length_c   1.000
_cell.angle_alpha   90.00
_cell.angle_beta   90.00
_cell.angle_gamma   90.00
#
_symmetry.space_group_name_H-M   'P 1'
#
loop_
_entity.id
_entity.type
_entity.pdbx_description
1 polymer ?
#
loop_
_entity_poly.entity_id
_entity_poly.type
_entity_poly.pdbx_seq_one_letter_code
_entity_poly.pdbx_strand_id
1 'polypeptide(L)'
;MSHEHDHTEPPADIELRVKALESLLREKGLIDPAALDTLIDTYENKIGPRNGAQVVAKAWADAQYKQRLLENATAAIAELGFRRSGRRHAGGGEYASGA
;
A
#
# COMPACT_ATOMS: atom_id res chain seq x y z
N MET A 1 -13.90 31.16 -5.76
CA MET A 1 -13.85 30.91 -4.30
C MET A 1 -12.69 29.97 -4.05
N SER A 2 -11.56 30.49 -3.61
CA SER A 2 -10.40 29.71 -3.16
C SER A 2 -10.59 29.40 -1.68
N HIS A 3 -10.72 28.11 -1.34
CA HIS A 3 -10.63 27.67 0.05
C HIS A 3 -9.16 27.58 0.43
N GLU A 4 -8.66 28.63 1.08
CA GLU A 4 -7.34 28.67 1.71
C GLU A 4 -7.47 27.93 3.04
N HIS A 5 -7.23 26.62 3.03
CA HIS A 5 -7.03 25.87 4.26
C HIS A 5 -5.60 26.10 4.69
N ASP A 6 -5.43 26.73 5.85
CA ASP A 6 -4.13 26.95 6.47
C ASP A 6 -3.47 25.59 6.71
N HIS A 7 -2.41 25.30 5.99
CA HIS A 7 -1.70 24.03 6.11
C HIS A 7 -1.05 23.99 7.49
N THR A 8 -1.51 23.08 8.35
CA THR A 8 -0.87 22.88 9.65
C THR A 8 0.50 22.25 9.43
N GLU A 9 1.55 22.99 9.75
CA GLU A 9 2.91 22.45 9.73
C GLU A 9 3.08 21.37 10.81
N PRO A 10 3.89 20.33 10.54
CA PRO A 10 4.24 19.35 11.56
C PRO A 10 4.87 20.04 12.79
N PRO A 11 4.58 19.56 14.01
CA PRO A 11 5.24 20.06 15.21
C PRO A 11 6.76 19.93 15.10
N ALA A 12 7.49 20.92 15.64
CA ALA A 12 8.95 20.99 15.56
C ALA A 12 9.68 19.77 16.15
N ASP A 13 9.03 18.98 17.00
CA ASP A 13 9.59 17.83 17.70
C ASP A 13 9.09 16.46 17.17
N ILE A 14 8.42 16.44 16.01
CA ILE A 14 7.83 15.21 15.47
C ILE A 14 8.86 14.09 15.27
N GLU A 15 10.07 14.42 14.82
CA GLU A 15 11.16 13.45 14.66
C GLU A 15 11.58 12.81 15.98
N LEU A 16 11.67 13.60 17.06
CA LEU A 16 12.02 13.10 18.39
C LEU A 16 10.94 12.16 18.92
N ARG A 17 9.67 12.50 18.71
CA ARG A 17 8.53 11.66 19.12
C ARG A 17 8.50 10.34 18.36
N VAL A 18 8.75 10.36 17.04
CA VAL A 18 8.83 9.14 16.22
C VAL A 18 9.97 8.23 16.70
N LYS A 19 11.17 8.77 16.94
CA LYS A 19 12.32 8.01 17.46
C LYS A 19 12.07 7.41 18.84
N ALA A 20 11.39 8.16 19.72
CA ALA A 20 11.02 7.67 21.05
C ALA A 20 10.03 6.50 20.98
N LEU A 21 9.02 6.59 20.11
CA LEU A 21 8.06 5.50 19.88
C LEU A 21 8.72 4.26 19.28
N GLU A 22 9.55 4.43 18.25
CA GLU A 22 10.30 3.32 17.63
C GLU A 22 11.15 2.60 18.67
N SER A 23 11.89 3.34 19.49
CA SER A 23 12.75 2.77 20.54
C SER A 23 11.93 2.00 21.59
N LEU A 24 10.84 2.58 22.08
CA LEU A 24 9.95 1.94 23.06
C LEU A 24 9.31 0.65 22.52
N LEU A 25 8.84 0.67 21.27
CA LEU A 25 8.19 -0.48 20.65
C LEU A 25 9.19 -1.61 20.35
N ARG A 26 10.41 -1.25 19.94
CA ARG A 26 11.52 -2.18 19.73
C ARG A 26 11.94 -2.83 21.05
N GLU A 27 12.14 -2.04 22.11
CA GLU A 27 12.49 -2.55 23.45
C GLU A 27 11.44 -3.53 24.00
N LYS A 28 10.16 -3.27 23.71
CA LYS A 28 9.06 -4.17 24.08
C LYS A 28 8.93 -5.40 23.17
N GLY A 29 9.76 -5.53 22.12
CA GLY A 29 9.71 -6.63 21.16
C GLY A 29 8.46 -6.65 20.29
N LEU A 30 7.75 -5.53 20.18
CA LEU A 30 6.50 -5.43 19.41
C LEU A 30 6.73 -5.15 17.93
N ILE A 31 7.93 -4.68 17.56
CA ILE A 31 8.33 -4.43 16.19
C ILE A 31 9.70 -5.06 15.91
N ASP A 32 9.87 -5.56 14.70
CA ASP A 32 11.17 -5.94 14.14
C ASP A 32 11.68 -4.79 13.25
N PRO A 33 12.82 -4.15 13.59
CA PRO A 33 13.40 -3.08 12.79
C PRO A 33 13.66 -3.49 11.34
N ALA A 34 14.09 -4.73 11.08
CA ALA A 34 14.36 -5.18 9.72
C ALA A 34 13.09 -5.29 8.86
N ALA A 35 11.96 -5.64 9.50
CA ALA A 35 10.65 -5.64 8.85
C ALA A 35 10.17 -4.21 8.53
N LEU A 36 10.48 -3.24 9.39
CA LEU A 36 10.18 -1.82 9.16
C LEU A 36 10.98 -1.28 7.98
N ASP A 37 12.28 -1.56 7.91
CA ASP A 37 13.14 -1.15 6.79
C ASP A 37 12.66 -1.72 5.46
N THR A 38 12.23 -2.98 5.45
CA THR A 38 11.66 -3.62 4.27
C THR A 38 10.36 -2.94 3.82
N LEU A 39 9.55 -2.49 4.78
CA LEU A 39 8.31 -1.77 4.50
C LEU A 39 8.61 -0.40 3.88
N ILE A 40 9.58 0.34 4.43
CA ILE A 40 10.04 1.64 3.91
C ILE A 40 10.52 1.47 2.47
N ASP A 41 11.46 0.55 2.22
CA ASP A 41 12.00 0.28 0.87
C ASP A 41 10.90 -0.08 -0.14
N THR A 42 9.89 -0.82 0.29
CA THR A 42 8.76 -1.18 -0.57
C THR A 42 8.01 0.05 -1.06
N TYR A 43 7.77 1.05 -0.20
CA TYR A 43 7.03 2.25 -0.58
C TYR A 43 7.89 3.35 -1.19
N GLU A 44 9.18 3.41 -0.84
CA GLU A 44 10.10 4.38 -1.43
C GLU A 44 10.53 3.97 -2.84
N ASN A 45 10.87 2.69 -3.05
CA ASN A 45 11.56 2.25 -4.27
C ASN A 45 10.72 1.35 -5.18
N LYS A 46 9.81 0.53 -4.62
CA LYS A 46 9.12 -0.51 -5.39
C LYS A 46 7.70 -0.13 -5.80
N ILE A 47 7.02 0.66 -4.98
CA ILE A 47 5.66 1.14 -5.24
C ILE A 47 5.73 2.60 -5.67
N GLY A 48 5.34 2.89 -6.91
CA GLY A 48 5.28 4.26 -7.38
C GLY A 48 4.48 4.46 -8.66
N PRO A 49 4.32 5.71 -9.13
CA PRO A 49 3.52 6.06 -10.30
C PRO A 49 3.92 5.32 -11.59
N ARG A 50 5.18 4.85 -11.67
CA ARG A 50 5.69 4.04 -12.78
C ARG A 50 4.90 2.76 -13.01
N ASN A 51 4.38 2.12 -11.95
CA ASN A 51 3.57 0.91 -12.08
C ASN A 51 2.25 1.23 -12.81
N GLY A 52 1.61 2.35 -12.47
CA GLY A 52 0.41 2.83 -13.16
C GLY A 52 0.67 3.21 -14.61
N ALA A 53 1.81 3.86 -14.89
CA ALA A 53 2.20 4.19 -16.27
C ALA A 53 2.36 2.93 -17.15
N GLN A 54 2.93 1.84 -16.61
CA GLN A 54 3.04 0.57 -17.33
C GLN A 54 1.68 -0.07 -17.61
N VAL A 55 0.75 -0.02 -16.65
CA VAL A 55 -0.64 -0.48 -16.84
C VAL A 55 -1.32 0.28 -17.98
N VAL A 56 -1.21 1.62 -17.98
CA VAL A 56 -1.81 2.48 -19.00
C VAL A 56 -1.19 2.22 -20.37
N ALA A 57 0.14 2.16 -20.46
CA ALA A 57 0.85 1.86 -21.71
C ALA A 57 0.42 0.51 -22.31
N LYS A 58 0.29 -0.54 -21.48
CA LYS A 58 -0.20 -1.85 -21.93
C LYS A 58 -1.65 -1.78 -22.41
N ALA A 59 -2.52 -1.05 -21.72
CA ALA A 59 -3.92 -0.86 -22.13
C ALA A 59 -4.07 -0.08 -23.45
N TRP A 60 -3.12 0.78 -23.79
CA TRP A 60 -3.10 1.46 -25.09
C TRP A 60 -2.60 0.55 -26.22
N ALA A 61 -1.62 -0.32 -25.94
CA ALA A 61 -1.06 -1.23 -26.93
C ALA A 61 -1.88 -2.51 -27.15
N ASP A 62 -2.67 -2.95 -26.15
CA ASP A 62 -3.41 -4.22 -26.15
C ASP A 62 -4.88 -4.00 -25.78
N ALA A 63 -5.75 -4.04 -26.80
CA ALA A 63 -7.19 -3.83 -26.64
C ALA A 63 -7.86 -4.94 -25.80
N GLN A 64 -7.36 -6.17 -25.84
CA GLN A 64 -7.90 -7.26 -25.03
C GLN A 64 -7.53 -7.07 -23.55
N TYR A 65 -6.30 -6.64 -23.26
CA TYR A 65 -5.90 -6.27 -21.91
C TYR A 65 -6.70 -5.07 -21.40
N LYS A 66 -6.96 -4.06 -22.24
CA LYS A 66 -7.83 -2.92 -21.88
C LYS A 66 -9.23 -3.38 -21.46
N GLN A 67 -9.82 -4.32 -22.21
CA GLN A 67 -11.13 -4.86 -21.86
C GLN A 67 -11.09 -5.57 -20.49
N ARG A 68 -10.11 -6.46 -20.26
CA ARG A 68 -9.93 -7.12 -18.96
C ARG A 68 -9.69 -6.13 -17.82
N LEU A 69 -8.94 -5.07 -18.08
CA LEU A 69 -8.65 -4.01 -17.10
C LEU A 69 -9.93 -3.27 -16.68
N LEU A 70 -10.84 -3.01 -17.61
CA LEU A 70 -12.12 -2.34 -17.33
C LEU A 70 -13.13 -3.27 -16.63
N GLU A 71 -13.11 -4.55 -16.97
CA GLU A 71 -13.98 -5.57 -16.35
C GLU A 71 -13.51 -5.93 -14.92
N ASN A 72 -12.21 -6.15 -14.73
CA ASN A 72 -11.61 -6.47 -13.43
C ASN A 72 -10.18 -5.94 -13.32
N ALA A 73 -10.07 -4.69 -12.86
CA ALA A 73 -8.78 -4.03 -12.73
C ALA A 73 -7.79 -4.77 -11.81
N THR A 74 -8.28 -5.42 -10.74
CA THR A 74 -7.39 -6.11 -9.79
C THR A 74 -6.73 -7.33 -10.42
N ALA A 75 -7.49 -8.12 -11.18
CA ALA A 75 -6.96 -9.28 -11.89
C ALA A 75 -5.99 -8.85 -13.01
N ALA A 76 -6.36 -7.83 -13.79
CA ALA A 76 -5.56 -7.36 -14.91
C ALA A 76 -4.19 -6.78 -14.46
N ILE A 77 -4.15 -5.92 -13.43
CA ILE A 77 -2.86 -5.39 -12.95
C ILE A 77 -1.97 -6.47 -12.32
N ALA A 78 -2.55 -7.57 -11.82
CA ALA A 78 -1.80 -8.71 -11.30
C ALA A 78 -1.07 -9.48 -12.41
N GLU A 79 -1.53 -9.42 -13.68
CA GLU A 79 -0.79 -9.95 -14.83
C GLU A 79 0.60 -9.29 -14.98
N LEU A 80 0.74 -8.05 -14.51
CA LEU A 80 2.00 -7.28 -14.50
C LEU A 80 2.80 -7.43 -13.20
N GLY A 81 2.40 -8.35 -12.31
CA GLY A 81 3.05 -8.55 -11.01
C GLY A 81 2.71 -7.46 -9.97
N PHE A 82 1.82 -6.53 -10.29
CA PHE A 82 1.40 -5.50 -9.34
C PHE A 82 0.28 -6.03 -8.45
N ARG A 83 0.62 -6.34 -7.20
CA ARG A 83 -0.34 -6.70 -6.15
C ARG A 83 -0.20 -5.75 -4.97
N ARG A 84 -1.32 -5.24 -4.46
CA ARG A 84 -1.31 -4.57 -3.15
C ARG A 84 -1.03 -5.62 -2.07
N SER A 85 0.16 -5.58 -1.48
CA SER A 85 0.40 -6.19 -0.17
C SER A 85 -0.51 -5.46 0.83
N GLY A 86 -1.57 -6.11 1.31
CA GLY A 86 -2.50 -5.51 2.26
C GLY A 86 -3.95 -6.00 2.18
N ARG A 87 -4.36 -6.64 1.08
CA ARG A 87 -5.68 -7.31 1.05
C ARG A 87 -5.47 -8.79 1.32
N ARG A 88 -5.53 -9.19 2.59
CA ARG A 88 -5.91 -10.58 2.89
C ARG A 88 -7.31 -10.76 2.30
N HIS A 89 -7.47 -11.70 1.37
CA HIS A 89 -8.80 -12.23 1.11
C HIS A 89 -9.27 -12.81 2.44
N ALA A 90 -10.22 -12.14 3.10
CA ALA A 90 -11.07 -12.80 4.05
C ALA A 90 -11.93 -13.78 3.24
N GLY A 91 -11.39 -14.97 2.98
CA GLY A 91 -12.18 -16.12 2.56
C GLY A 91 -13.12 -16.45 3.70
N GLY A 92 -14.41 -16.60 3.37
CA GLY A 92 -15.47 -16.88 4.32
C GLY A 92 -15.16 -18.12 5.16
N GLY A 93 -15.10 -17.93 6.48
CA GLY A 93 -15.32 -18.98 7.44
C GLY A 93 -16.80 -19.00 7.77
N GLU A 94 -17.53 -19.90 7.12
CA GLU A 94 -18.81 -20.41 7.61
C GLU A 94 -18.58 -20.95 9.03
N TYR A 95 -19.02 -20.21 10.05
CA TYR A 95 -19.27 -20.80 11.36
C TYR A 95 -20.58 -21.58 11.26
N ALA A 96 -20.47 -22.81 10.80
CA ALA A 96 -21.51 -23.80 10.96
C ALA A 96 -21.72 -24.08 12.46
N SER A 97 -22.96 -23.88 12.87
CA SER A 97 -23.63 -24.46 14.02
C SER A 97 -23.06 -25.83 14.45
N GLY A 98 -22.84 -26.01 15.76
CA GLY A 98 -22.58 -27.32 16.34
C GLY A 98 -22.22 -27.28 17.82
N ALA A 99 -23.24 -27.55 18.65
CA ALA A 99 -23.25 -27.88 20.09
C ALA A 99 -23.12 -26.72 21.11
#